data_AF-A0A3D4T5D8-F1
#
_entry.id   AF-A0A3D4T5D8-F1
#
_cell.length_a   1.000
_cell.length_b   1.000
_cell.length_c   1.000
_cell.angle_alpha   90.00
_cell.angle_beta   90.00
_cell.angle_gamma   90.00
#
_symmetry.space_group_name_H-M   'P 1'
#
loop_
_entity.id
_entity.type
_entity.pdbx_description
1 polymer ?
#
loop_
_entity_poly.entity_id
_entity_poly.type
_entity_poly.pdbx_seq_one_letter_code
_entity_poly.pdbx_strand_id
1 'polypeptide(L)'
;MFQSLVAAWVALVMAFVSFVPGFVVPEDKSAANDKSYPYIFVHGFLGWGEDEGIDQDFAYWGATSCHLMQKLRENGVECRDASVGPFSSNWDRACELYA
;
A
#
# COMPACT_ATOMS: atom_id res chain seq x y z
N MET A 1 -33.95 -10.54 -3.23
CA MET A 1 -33.44 -10.86 -4.58
C MET A 1 -32.50 -9.77 -5.10
N PHE A 2 -32.93 -8.50 -5.19
CA PHE A 2 -32.07 -7.39 -5.64
C PHE A 2 -30.82 -7.17 -4.75
N GLN A 3 -30.98 -7.11 -3.43
CA GLN A 3 -29.85 -6.98 -2.50
C GLN A 3 -28.87 -8.16 -2.58
N SER A 4 -29.37 -9.37 -2.82
CA SER A 4 -28.58 -10.59 -2.98
C SER A 4 -27.74 -10.56 -4.26
N LEU A 5 -28.28 -10.00 -5.34
CA LEU A 5 -27.58 -9.80 -6.61
C LEU A 5 -26.49 -8.72 -6.50
N VAL A 6 -26.78 -7.61 -5.80
CA VAL A 6 -25.79 -6.55 -5.54
C VAL A 6 -24.64 -7.08 -4.70
N ALA A 7 -24.94 -7.82 -3.62
CA ALA A 7 -23.91 -8.42 -2.77
C ALA A 7 -23.03 -9.42 -3.54
N ALA A 8 -23.62 -10.26 -4.39
CA ALA A 8 -22.87 -11.18 -5.24
C ALA A 8 -21.97 -10.44 -6.25
N TRP A 9 -22.47 -9.35 -6.84
CA TRP A 9 -21.69 -8.51 -7.78
C TRP A 9 -20.51 -7.83 -7.11
N VAL A 10 -20.72 -7.25 -5.92
CA VAL A 10 -19.64 -6.63 -5.14
C VAL A 10 -18.59 -7.68 -4.77
N ALA A 11 -18.99 -8.86 -4.29
CA ALA A 11 -18.06 -9.94 -3.97
C ALA A 11 -17.23 -10.37 -5.19
N LEU A 12 -17.84 -10.43 -6.38
CA LEU A 12 -17.16 -10.80 -7.62
C LEU A 12 -16.15 -9.73 -8.07
N VAL A 13 -16.49 -8.45 -7.95
CA VAL A 13 -15.57 -7.34 -8.23
C VAL A 13 -14.39 -7.35 -7.25
N MET A 14 -14.65 -7.54 -5.95
CA MET A 14 -13.58 -7.62 -4.95
C MET A 14 -12.66 -8.82 -5.21
N ALA A 15 -13.21 -9.97 -5.59
CA ALA A 15 -12.42 -11.15 -5.95
C ALA A 15 -11.60 -10.92 -7.22
N PHE A 16 -12.14 -10.22 -8.22
CA PHE A 16 -11.42 -9.88 -9.45
C PHE A 16 -10.27 -8.91 -9.21
N VAL A 17 -10.48 -7.87 -8.39
CA VAL A 17 -9.44 -6.91 -8.01
C VAL A 17 -8.29 -7.60 -7.26
N SER A 18 -8.61 -8.52 -6.34
CA SER A 18 -7.60 -9.31 -5.62
C SER A 18 -6.87 -10.34 -6.48
N PHE A 19 -7.39 -10.67 -7.67
CA PHE A 19 -6.79 -11.63 -8.61
C PHE A 19 -6.14 -10.96 -9.82
N VAL A 20 -6.10 -9.63 -9.93
CA VAL A 20 -5.28 -8.99 -10.98
C VAL A 20 -3.83 -9.35 -10.68
N PRO A 21 -3.13 -10.14 -11.53
CA PRO A 21 -1.71 -10.32 -11.43
C PRO A 21 -1.08 -9.02 -11.92
N GLY A 22 -1.10 -8.00 -11.06
CA GLY A 22 -0.52 -6.69 -11.30
C GLY A 22 0.98 -6.75 -11.12
N PHE A 23 1.67 -7.58 -11.91
CA PHE A 23 3.11 -7.51 -12.05
C PHE A 23 3.45 -6.31 -12.93
N VAL A 24 3.29 -5.12 -12.38
CA VAL A 24 4.04 -3.96 -12.87
C VAL A 24 5.42 -4.13 -12.25
N VAL A 25 6.38 -4.62 -13.05
CA VAL A 25 7.79 -4.44 -12.70
C VAL A 25 8.00 -2.94 -12.69
N PRO A 26 8.31 -2.32 -11.53
CA PRO A 26 8.63 -0.90 -11.54
C PRO A 26 9.87 -0.73 -12.42
N GLU A 27 9.78 0.10 -13.45
CA GLU A 27 10.96 0.52 -14.19
C GLU A 27 11.78 1.39 -13.23
N ASP A 28 12.91 0.86 -12.75
CA ASP A 28 13.78 1.58 -11.84
C ASP A 28 14.53 2.70 -12.56
N LYS A 29 13.90 3.87 -12.64
CA LYS A 29 14.54 5.12 -13.10
C LYS A 29 15.28 5.86 -11.99
N SER A 30 15.38 5.28 -10.79
CA SER A 30 16.06 5.92 -9.66
C SER A 30 17.58 5.97 -9.84
N ALA A 31 18.15 5.13 -10.72
CA ALA A 31 19.58 5.09 -11.00
C ALA A 31 20.18 6.43 -11.49
N ALA A 32 19.35 7.40 -11.91
CA ALA A 32 19.80 8.71 -12.41
C ALA A 32 19.55 9.88 -11.44
N ASN A 33 18.83 9.68 -10.33
CA ASN A 33 18.54 10.75 -9.38
C ASN A 33 19.30 10.56 -8.08
N ASP A 34 19.95 11.66 -7.67
CA ASP A 34 20.61 11.87 -6.39
C ASP A 34 19.87 11.15 -5.25
N LYS A 35 20.53 10.21 -4.55
CA LYS A 35 19.96 9.45 -3.41
C LYS A 35 19.72 10.33 -2.18
N SER A 36 19.51 11.63 -2.35
CA SER A 36 19.45 12.60 -1.26
C SER A 36 18.11 12.59 -0.51
N TYR A 37 17.08 11.92 -1.06
CA TYR A 37 15.74 11.88 -0.47
C TYR A 37 15.24 10.44 -0.23
N PRO A 38 14.66 10.16 0.95
CA PRO A 38 14.03 8.88 1.23
C PRO A 38 12.72 8.72 0.45
N TYR A 39 12.38 7.48 0.12
CA TYR A 39 11.07 7.14 -0.44
C TYR A 39 10.04 6.95 0.68
N ILE A 40 8.92 7.68 0.59
CA ILE A 40 7.82 7.58 1.56
C ILE A 40 6.62 6.92 0.87
N PHE A 41 6.23 5.74 1.35
CA PHE A 41 5.07 5.00 0.87
C PHE A 41 3.84 5.38 1.68
N VAL A 42 2.76 5.75 1.00
CA VAL A 42 1.52 6.20 1.65
C VAL A 42 0.38 5.34 1.15
N HIS A 43 -0.24 4.57 2.05
CA HIS A 43 -1.31 3.65 1.68
C HIS A 43 -2.59 4.40 1.28
N GLY A 44 -3.51 3.69 0.62
CA GLY A 44 -4.79 4.22 0.17
C GLY A 44 -5.94 4.02 1.16
N PHE A 45 -7.16 4.04 0.62
CA PHE A 45 -8.37 3.64 1.33
C PHE A 45 -8.26 2.18 1.79
N LEU A 46 -8.67 1.88 3.04
CA LEU A 46 -8.54 0.56 3.67
C LEU A 46 -7.11 0.02 3.80
N GLY A 47 -6.10 0.88 3.71
CA GLY A 47 -4.71 0.48 3.94
C GLY A 47 -4.25 0.65 5.38
N TRP A 48 -3.01 0.23 5.61
CA TRP A 48 -2.31 0.36 6.90
C TRP A 48 -0.81 0.55 6.62
N GLY A 49 -0.08 1.09 7.60
CA GLY A 49 1.39 1.21 7.56
C GLY A 49 2.10 0.47 8.70
N GLU A 50 3.42 0.61 8.77
CA GLU A 50 4.35 -0.08 9.68
C GLU A 50 4.02 0.12 11.17
N ASP A 51 3.44 1.26 11.55
CA ASP A 51 3.03 1.54 12.93
C ASP A 51 1.70 0.85 13.33
N GLU A 52 0.99 0.26 12.37
CA GLU A 52 -0.25 -0.47 12.62
C GLU A 52 0.05 -1.96 12.81
N GLY A 53 -0.36 -2.53 13.95
CA GLY A 53 -0.01 -3.91 14.33
C GLY A 53 -0.39 -5.00 13.31
N ILE A 54 -1.33 -4.72 12.40
CA ILE A 54 -1.70 -5.64 11.32
C ILE A 54 -0.58 -5.84 10.29
N ASP A 55 0.33 -4.87 10.10
CA ASP A 55 1.40 -4.97 9.10
C ASP A 55 2.43 -6.06 9.45
N GLN A 56 2.60 -6.36 10.74
CA GLN A 56 3.49 -7.43 11.21
C GLN A 56 3.05 -8.82 10.72
N ASP A 57 1.73 -9.04 10.64
CA ASP A 57 1.14 -10.31 10.20
C ASP A 57 0.82 -10.29 8.70
N PHE A 58 0.45 -9.13 8.15
CA PHE A 58 0.04 -8.98 6.76
C PHE A 58 0.46 -7.63 6.18
N ALA A 59 1.60 -7.63 5.48
CA ALA A 59 2.17 -6.43 4.88
C ALA A 59 1.20 -5.79 3.88
N TYR A 60 0.89 -4.50 4.06
CA TYR A 60 0.13 -3.76 3.03
C TYR A 60 0.94 -3.69 1.74
N TRP A 61 2.21 -3.31 1.86
CA TRP A 61 3.13 -3.18 0.74
C TRP A 61 3.79 -4.52 0.41
N GLY A 62 3.37 -5.09 -0.72
CA GLY A 62 3.82 -6.40 -1.19
C GLY A 62 2.83 -7.53 -0.91
N ALA A 63 1.70 -7.23 -0.24
CA ALA A 63 0.53 -8.07 -0.09
C ALA A 63 0.91 -9.53 0.27
N THR A 64 0.43 -10.51 -0.50
CA THR A 64 0.73 -11.94 -0.28
C THR A 64 2.09 -12.39 -0.83
N SER A 65 2.83 -11.52 -1.49
CA SER A 65 4.08 -11.90 -2.19
C SER A 65 5.32 -11.74 -1.31
N CYS A 66 5.43 -10.62 -0.58
CA CYS A 66 6.54 -10.36 0.33
C CYS A 66 6.32 -9.10 1.18
N HIS A 67 7.13 -8.92 2.23
CA HIS A 67 7.33 -7.63 2.90
C HIS A 67 8.18 -6.71 2.02
N LEU A 68 7.55 -5.86 1.20
CA LEU A 68 8.24 -5.02 0.21
C LEU A 68 9.20 -4.03 0.89
N MET A 69 8.78 -3.39 1.98
CA MET A 69 9.58 -2.37 2.67
C MET A 69 10.88 -2.97 3.21
N GLN A 70 10.80 -4.16 3.81
CA GLN A 70 11.99 -4.88 4.26
C GLN A 70 12.94 -5.19 3.10
N LYS A 71 12.43 -5.72 1.98
CA LYS A 71 13.26 -6.02 0.81
C LYS A 71 13.93 -4.78 0.20
N LEU A 72 13.24 -3.64 0.16
CA LEU A 72 13.81 -2.39 -0.34
C LEU A 72 14.96 -1.91 0.56
N ARG A 73 14.74 -1.93 1.89
CA ARG A 73 15.77 -1.55 2.87
C ARG A 73 16.99 -2.48 2.84
N GLU A 74 16.78 -3.79 2.71
CA GLU A 74 17.87 -4.78 2.55
C GLU A 74 18.70 -4.54 1.28
N ASN A 75 18.10 -3.98 0.23
CA ASN A 75 18.79 -3.60 -1.02
C ASN A 75 19.42 -2.20 -0.97
N GLY A 76 19.45 -1.55 0.20
CA GLY A 76 20.08 -0.24 0.39
C GLY A 76 19.25 0.95 -0.09
N VAL A 77 17.94 0.76 -0.30
CA VAL A 77 17.01 1.86 -0.57
C VAL A 77 16.54 2.45 0.76
N GLU A 78 16.75 3.75 0.97
CA GLU A 78 16.16 4.44 2.11
C GLU A 78 14.66 4.65 1.85
N CYS A 79 13.82 3.86 2.53
CA CYS A 79 12.37 3.97 2.43
C CYS A 79 11.67 3.78 3.78
N ARG A 80 10.50 4.40 3.90
CA ARG A 80 9.58 4.29 5.03
C ARG A 80 8.16 4.20 4.48
N ASP A 81 7.26 3.62 5.25
CA ASP A 81 5.84 3.65 4.97
C ASP A 81 5.10 4.36 6.12
N ALA A 82 4.15 5.21 5.75
CA ALA A 82 3.42 6.06 6.67
C ALA A 82 2.07 5.45 7.03
N SER A 83 1.70 5.54 8.31
CA SER A 83 0.38 5.16 8.81
C SER A 83 -0.52 6.40 8.88
N VAL A 84 -1.56 6.43 8.05
CA VAL A 84 -2.58 7.49 8.01
C VAL A 84 -3.98 6.88 8.11
N GLY A 85 -5.00 7.67 8.42
CA GLY A 85 -6.35 7.18 8.62
C GLY A 85 -6.93 6.49 7.36
N PRO A 86 -7.28 5.19 7.40
CA PRO A 86 -7.77 4.46 6.23
C PRO A 86 -9.15 4.90 5.75
N PHE A 87 -9.90 5.60 6.61
CA PHE A 87 -11.23 6.14 6.36
C PHE A 87 -11.27 7.67 6.45
N SER A 88 -10.14 8.31 6.76
CA SER A 88 -10.03 9.75 6.94
C SER A 88 -10.16 10.50 5.62
N SER A 89 -10.53 11.78 5.69
CA SER A 89 -10.51 12.63 4.52
C SER A 89 -9.08 12.80 3.99
N ASN A 90 -8.91 13.11 2.70
CA ASN A 90 -7.58 13.38 2.16
C ASN A 90 -6.91 14.59 2.84
N TRP A 91 -7.69 15.54 3.35
CA TRP A 91 -7.17 16.65 4.14
C TRP A 91 -6.54 16.15 5.44
N ASP A 92 -7.29 15.38 6.22
CA ASP A 92 -6.82 14.84 7.50
C ASP A 92 -5.59 13.94 7.30
N ARG A 93 -5.62 13.07 6.28
CA ARG A 93 -4.49 12.19 5.92
C ARG A 93 -3.23 12.97 5.55
N ALA A 94 -3.38 14.12 4.88
CA ALA A 94 -2.24 14.98 4.57
C ALA A 94 -1.67 15.65 5.82
N CYS A 95 -2.51 16.04 6.78
CA CYS A 95 -2.07 16.55 8.07
C CYS A 95 -1.37 15.46 8.91
N GLU A 96 -1.91 14.25 8.96
CA GLU A 96 -1.32 13.10 9.63
C GLU A 96 0.05 12.74 9.03
N LEU A 97 0.16 12.72 7.69
CA LEU A 97 1.42 12.44 6.99
C LEU A 97 2.50 13.51 7.24
N TYR A 98 2.09 14.75 7.49
CA TYR A 98 3.02 15.87 7.70
C TYR A 98 3.59 15.93 9.13
N ALA A 99 2.82 15.46 10.13
CA ALA A 99 3.13 15.60 11.56
C ALA A 99 4.28 14.67 12.00
#